data_AF-A0A4Z2H0D5-F1
#
_entry.id   AF-A0A4Z2H0D5-F1
#
_cell.length_a   1.000
_cell.length_b   1.000
_cell.length_c   1.000
_cell.angle_alpha   90.00
_cell.angle_beta   90.00
_cell.angle_gamma   90.00
#
_symmetry.space_group_name_H-M   'P 1'
#
loop_
_entity.id
_entity.type
_entity.pdbx_description
1 polymer ?
#
loop_
_entity_poly.entity_id
_entity_poly.type
_entity_poly.pdbx_seq_one_letter_code
_entity_poly.pdbx_strand_id
1 'polypeptide(L)'
;MISHCANRFLVTLCVAVLAQRSRCLSPVPREKTPAQLVMPDVTCYDRRMRAVFGPRVNSNIHVQDRTGALTPALQSNGFCGLKLGRDLNQNLSFFSTYDGCYAQMKGGNVFVPLQVQLLGGNQWLRVKISCPLTQRQRERIQHLPTRRLPTLPGSCAPEGPLQLDCGQRGISRDACHQLGCCYDARKLTCHYKLNACSLDGHVVFSVDSALADRRLDPSGLVVNGLSQCTPAATTPDAAVFKIGLTDCGAKMKAMLLAKEF
;
A
#
# COMPACT_ATOMS: atom_id res chain seq x y z
N MET A 1 -33.86 -45.59 43.63
CA MET A 1 -33.46 -46.85 44.29
C MET A 1 -32.78 -46.48 45.59
N ILE A 2 -33.34 -46.96 46.68
CA ILE A 2 -33.09 -46.55 48.06
C ILE A 2 -32.04 -47.48 48.68
N SER A 3 -31.16 -46.88 49.47
CA SER A 3 -30.56 -47.41 50.71
C SER A 3 -29.24 -48.21 50.68
N HIS A 4 -28.55 -47.95 51.79
CA HIS A 4 -27.51 -48.72 52.48
C HIS A 4 -26.06 -48.58 52.00
N CYS A 5 -25.30 -47.79 52.76
CA CYS A 5 -24.29 -48.40 53.63
C CYS A 5 -24.02 -47.49 54.85
N ALA A 6 -24.44 -47.96 56.03
CA ALA A 6 -24.09 -47.41 57.33
C ALA A 6 -23.50 -48.54 58.18
N ASN A 7 -22.27 -48.35 58.67
CA ASN A 7 -21.74 -48.79 59.97
C ASN A 7 -20.28 -48.29 60.04
N ARG A 8 -19.89 -47.31 60.88
CA ARG A 8 -19.61 -47.40 62.34
C ARG A 8 -18.73 -48.63 62.66
N PHE A 9 -17.56 -48.55 63.31
CA PHE A 9 -17.17 -47.72 64.44
C PHE A 9 -15.63 -47.84 64.67
N LEU A 10 -15.02 -46.72 65.11
CA LEU A 10 -13.99 -46.62 66.17
C LEU A 10 -12.48 -46.84 65.88
N VAL A 11 -11.71 -45.83 66.33
CA VAL A 11 -10.32 -45.78 66.86
C VAL A 11 -9.15 -45.46 65.89
N THR A 12 -8.86 -44.15 65.81
CA THR A 12 -7.56 -43.46 66.01
C THR A 12 -6.25 -44.13 65.58
N LEU A 13 -5.47 -43.50 64.69
CA LEU A 13 -4.25 -42.69 65.02
C LEU A 13 -3.57 -42.14 63.74
N CYS A 14 -3.06 -40.92 63.84
CA CYS A 14 -2.49 -40.05 62.81
C CYS A 14 -1.41 -40.64 61.89
N VAL A 15 -1.53 -40.49 60.56
CA VAL A 15 -0.36 -40.38 59.65
C VAL A 15 -0.66 -39.48 58.44
N ALA A 16 0.08 -38.37 58.37
CA ALA A 16 0.45 -37.49 57.24
C ALA A 16 -0.48 -37.35 56.01
N VAL A 17 -1.06 -36.16 55.86
CA VAL A 17 -1.60 -35.65 54.59
C VAL A 17 -0.44 -35.37 53.63
N LEU A 18 -0.17 -36.29 52.70
CA LEU A 18 0.55 -35.96 51.46
C LEU A 18 -0.46 -35.46 50.44
N ALA A 19 -0.60 -34.14 50.37
CA ALA A 19 -1.32 -33.48 49.28
C ALA A 19 -0.63 -33.79 47.95
N GLN A 20 -1.17 -34.74 47.19
CA GLN A 20 -0.88 -34.91 45.77
C GLN A 20 -1.32 -33.64 45.04
N ARG A 21 -0.40 -32.69 44.91
CA ARG A 21 -0.51 -31.58 43.96
C ARG A 21 -0.40 -32.17 42.55
N SER A 22 -1.53 -32.54 41.97
CA SER A 22 -1.69 -32.70 40.53
C SER A 22 -1.34 -31.36 39.87
N ARG A 23 -0.10 -31.25 39.39
CA ARG A 23 0.35 -30.12 38.56
C ARG A 23 -0.35 -30.24 37.21
N CYS A 24 -1.45 -29.52 37.03
CA CYS A 24 -1.96 -29.21 35.71
C CYS A 24 -0.91 -28.35 34.99
N LEU A 25 -0.13 -28.97 34.09
CA LEU A 25 0.68 -28.27 33.11
C LEU A 25 -0.28 -27.63 32.10
N SER A 26 -0.69 -26.39 32.37
CA SER A 26 -1.32 -25.57 31.34
C SER A 26 -0.34 -25.37 30.17
N PRO A 27 -0.78 -25.46 28.91
CA PRO A 27 0.07 -25.09 27.78
C PRO A 27 0.41 -23.60 27.91
N VAL A 28 1.68 -23.29 28.17
CA VAL A 28 2.17 -21.91 28.11
C VAL A 28 1.94 -21.41 26.67
N PRO A 29 1.21 -20.29 26.46
CA PRO A 29 1.06 -19.72 25.12
C PRO A 29 2.46 -19.42 24.57
N ARG A 30 2.84 -20.09 23.49
CA ARG A 30 4.15 -19.91 22.85
C ARG A 30 4.21 -18.48 22.31
N GLU A 31 5.00 -17.63 22.96
CA GLU A 31 5.17 -16.24 22.56
C GLU A 31 5.78 -16.19 21.15
N LYS A 32 5.09 -15.53 20.21
CA LYS A 32 5.52 -15.45 18.82
C LYS A 32 6.79 -14.60 18.74
N THR A 33 7.80 -15.10 18.03
CA THR A 33 9.04 -14.36 17.81
C THR A 33 8.79 -13.07 17.00
N PRO A 34 9.62 -12.02 17.14
CA PRO A 34 9.47 -10.80 16.34
C PRO A 34 9.42 -11.06 14.83
N ALA A 35 10.18 -12.04 14.33
CA ALA A 35 10.16 -12.47 12.93
C ALA A 35 8.80 -13.09 12.52
N GLN A 36 8.15 -13.85 13.40
CA GLN A 36 6.81 -14.40 13.16
C GLN A 36 5.72 -13.33 13.22
N LEU A 37 5.92 -12.27 14.01
CA LEU A 37 4.94 -11.17 14.15
C LEU A 37 4.90 -10.24 12.94
N VAL A 38 6.00 -10.17 12.17
CA VAL A 38 6.09 -9.32 10.97
C VAL A 38 5.84 -10.07 9.67
N MET A 39 5.62 -11.38 9.72
CA MET A 39 5.34 -12.16 8.51
C MET A 39 3.91 -11.86 8.03
N PRO A 40 3.72 -11.35 6.81
CA PRO A 40 2.40 -11.04 6.30
C PRO A 40 1.73 -12.26 5.66
N ASP A 41 0.41 -12.22 5.58
CA ASP A 41 -0.34 -13.07 4.66
C ASP A 41 -0.30 -12.46 3.26
N VAL A 42 0.10 -13.25 2.26
CA VAL A 42 0.32 -12.77 0.88
C VAL A 42 -0.71 -13.37 -0.07
N THR A 43 -1.53 -12.53 -0.66
CA THR A 43 -2.48 -12.89 -1.71
C THR A 43 -1.98 -12.41 -3.08
N CYS A 44 -1.90 -13.34 -4.03
CA CYS A 44 -1.47 -13.07 -5.40
C CYS A 44 -2.69 -12.88 -6.31
N TYR A 45 -2.71 -11.79 -7.08
CA TYR A 45 -3.73 -11.49 -8.08
C TYR A 45 -3.13 -11.50 -9.49
N ASP A 46 -3.96 -11.23 -10.50
CA ASP A 46 -3.55 -11.25 -11.91
C ASP A 46 -2.38 -10.28 -12.22
N ARG A 47 -2.35 -9.09 -11.61
CA ARG A 47 -1.34 -8.05 -11.90
C ARG A 47 -0.62 -7.47 -10.67
N ARG A 48 -0.94 -7.95 -9.47
CA ARG A 48 -0.44 -7.40 -8.21
C ARG A 48 -0.41 -8.42 -7.09
N MET A 49 0.29 -8.10 -6.02
CA MET A 49 0.25 -8.82 -4.74
C MET A 49 -0.29 -7.90 -3.63
N ARG A 50 -0.97 -8.51 -2.66
CA ARG A 50 -1.39 -7.87 -1.41
C ARG A 50 -0.73 -8.61 -0.25
N ALA A 51 -0.08 -7.89 0.63
CA ALA A 51 0.49 -8.39 1.88
C ALA A 51 -0.27 -7.77 3.06
N VAL A 52 -0.82 -8.60 3.94
CA VAL A 52 -1.54 -8.16 5.14
C VAL A 52 -0.69 -8.44 6.37
N PHE A 53 -0.25 -7.38 7.02
CA PHE A 53 0.50 -7.42 8.26
C PHE A 53 -0.45 -7.27 9.45
N GLY A 54 -0.10 -7.93 10.56
CA GLY A 54 -0.84 -7.78 11.81
C GLY A 54 -0.82 -6.34 12.36
N PRO A 55 -1.69 -6.02 13.33
CA PRO A 55 -1.91 -4.66 13.80
C PRO A 55 -0.67 -4.06 14.51
N ARG A 56 0.25 -4.91 14.95
CA ARG A 56 1.50 -4.52 15.61
C ARG A 56 2.57 -3.98 14.67
N VAL A 57 2.39 -4.05 13.35
CA VAL A 57 3.36 -3.50 12.39
C VAL A 57 3.10 -2.00 12.18
N ASN A 58 4.18 -1.21 12.22
CA ASN A 58 4.17 0.22 11.98
C ASN A 58 3.85 0.51 10.49
N SER A 59 3.10 1.57 10.21
CA SER A 59 2.78 2.01 8.86
C SER A 59 4.00 2.55 8.09
N ASN A 60 5.13 2.82 8.76
CA ASN A 60 6.36 3.25 8.12
C ASN A 60 7.13 2.08 7.47
N ILE A 61 6.52 1.44 6.47
CA ILE A 61 7.16 0.38 5.67
C ILE A 61 8.15 1.00 4.69
N HIS A 62 9.35 0.43 4.61
CA HIS A 62 10.34 0.79 3.60
C HIS A 62 10.44 -0.28 2.54
N VAL A 63 10.52 0.14 1.28
CA VAL A 63 10.77 -0.72 0.12
C VAL A 63 12.24 -0.62 -0.27
N GLN A 64 12.80 -1.74 -0.73
CA GLN A 64 14.19 -1.80 -1.18
C GLN A 64 14.28 -1.90 -2.70
N ASP A 65 15.10 -1.05 -3.32
CA ASP A 65 15.35 -1.10 -4.76
C ASP A 65 16.41 -2.17 -5.14
N ARG A 66 16.87 -2.17 -6.40
CA ARG A 66 17.91 -3.11 -6.88
C ARG A 66 19.32 -2.73 -6.43
N THR A 67 19.56 -1.46 -6.11
CA THR A 67 20.86 -0.98 -5.58
C THR A 67 21.00 -1.25 -4.09
N GLY A 68 19.89 -1.58 -3.43
CA GLY A 68 19.80 -1.82 -2.00
C GLY A 68 19.32 -0.60 -1.20
N ALA A 69 19.03 0.52 -1.86
CA ALA A 69 18.53 1.74 -1.24
C ALA A 69 17.12 1.53 -0.69
N LEU A 70 16.84 2.14 0.47
CA LEU A 70 15.57 2.06 1.17
C LEU A 70 14.77 3.34 0.97
N THR A 71 13.50 3.21 0.62
CA THR A 71 12.58 4.34 0.44
C THR A 71 11.28 4.09 1.22
N PRO A 72 10.73 5.07 1.95
CA PRO A 72 9.43 4.91 2.59
C PRO A 72 8.33 4.67 1.55
N ALA A 73 7.51 3.63 1.74
CA ALA A 73 6.45 3.28 0.80
C ALA A 73 5.38 4.37 0.66
N LEU A 74 5.08 5.11 1.73
CA LEU A 74 4.15 6.24 1.70
C LEU A 74 4.66 7.43 0.88
N GLN A 75 5.98 7.56 0.76
CA GLN A 75 6.63 8.60 -0.04
C GLN A 75 6.97 8.10 -1.46
N SER A 76 6.77 6.80 -1.70
CA SER A 76 6.96 6.23 -3.02
C SER A 76 5.89 6.77 -3.96
N ASN A 77 6.33 7.31 -5.08
CA ASN A 77 5.50 8.08 -5.99
C ASN A 77 4.33 7.26 -6.55
N GLY A 78 3.20 7.93 -6.84
CA GLY A 78 1.95 7.29 -7.27
C GLY A 78 2.06 6.44 -8.54
N PHE A 79 3.16 6.57 -9.32
CA PHE A 79 3.44 5.74 -10.49
C PHE A 79 4.11 4.40 -10.20
N CYS A 80 4.55 4.18 -8.95
CA CYS A 80 5.37 3.02 -8.62
C CYS A 80 4.57 1.74 -8.32
N GLY A 81 3.25 1.79 -8.50
CA GLY A 81 2.38 0.64 -8.30
C GLY A 81 2.33 0.17 -6.85
N LEU A 82 2.54 1.08 -5.90
CA LEU A 82 2.47 0.82 -4.46
C LEU A 82 1.23 1.48 -3.85
N LYS A 83 0.58 0.78 -2.92
CA LYS A 83 -0.49 1.34 -2.09
C LYS A 83 -0.40 0.79 -0.68
N LEU A 84 -0.57 1.66 0.31
CA LEU A 84 -0.59 1.29 1.72
C LEU A 84 -1.91 1.75 2.34
N GLY A 85 -2.50 0.93 3.20
CA GLY A 85 -3.69 1.31 3.95
C GLY A 85 -3.91 0.42 5.17
N ARG A 86 -4.62 0.93 6.18
CA ARG A 86 -5.11 0.12 7.30
C ARG A 86 -6.57 -0.26 7.07
N ASP A 87 -6.93 -1.48 7.45
CA ASP A 87 -8.32 -1.90 7.52
C ASP A 87 -8.96 -1.50 8.88
N LEU A 88 -10.25 -1.79 9.04
CA LEU A 88 -11.00 -1.51 10.27
C LEU A 88 -10.43 -2.22 11.50
N ASN A 89 -9.73 -3.34 11.30
CA ASN A 89 -9.09 -4.13 12.36
C ASN A 89 -7.66 -3.66 12.66
N GLN A 90 -7.25 -2.50 12.14
CA GLN A 90 -5.90 -1.97 12.21
C GLN A 90 -4.84 -2.84 11.53
N ASN A 91 -5.21 -3.86 10.75
CA ASN A 91 -4.23 -4.61 9.96
C ASN A 91 -3.72 -3.71 8.84
N LEU A 92 -2.42 -3.82 8.57
CA LEU A 92 -1.77 -3.01 7.56
C LEU A 92 -1.72 -3.78 6.24
N SER A 93 -2.42 -3.30 5.23
CA SER A 93 -2.41 -3.84 3.87
C SER A 93 -1.41 -3.07 3.01
N PHE A 94 -0.44 -3.80 2.45
CA PHE A 94 0.51 -3.32 1.46
C PHE A 94 0.20 -3.97 0.11
N PHE A 95 0.09 -3.16 -0.94
CA PHE A 95 -0.14 -3.62 -2.31
C PHE A 95 1.04 -3.22 -3.18
N SER A 96 1.44 -4.13 -4.07
CA SER A 96 2.47 -3.87 -5.09
C SER A 96 2.11 -4.53 -6.41
N THR A 97 2.16 -3.77 -7.51
CA THR A 97 2.00 -4.32 -8.86
C THR A 97 3.27 -5.04 -9.32
N TYR A 98 3.12 -6.01 -10.21
CA TYR A 98 4.25 -6.82 -10.68
C TYR A 98 5.21 -6.07 -11.60
N ASP A 99 4.73 -5.02 -12.25
CA ASP A 99 5.48 -4.07 -13.08
C ASP A 99 5.96 -2.82 -12.31
N GLY A 100 5.70 -2.75 -11.00
CA GLY A 100 6.10 -1.63 -10.14
C GLY A 100 7.61 -1.53 -9.94
N CYS A 101 8.11 -0.36 -9.52
CA CYS A 101 9.55 -0.09 -9.55
C CYS A 101 10.38 -0.99 -8.61
N TYR A 102 9.79 -1.39 -7.48
CA TYR A 102 10.46 -2.21 -6.48
C TYR A 102 10.22 -3.71 -6.69
N ALA A 103 9.38 -4.11 -7.64
CA ALA A 103 9.10 -5.51 -7.95
C ALA A 103 10.29 -6.15 -8.70
N GLN A 104 10.87 -7.19 -8.13
CA GLN A 104 12.04 -7.90 -8.66
C GLN A 104 11.61 -9.30 -9.13
N MET A 105 12.22 -9.82 -10.20
CA MET A 105 11.90 -11.14 -10.75
C MET A 105 13.10 -12.07 -10.63
N LYS A 106 12.89 -13.28 -10.09
CA LYS A 106 13.88 -14.36 -10.06
C LYS A 106 13.18 -15.71 -10.10
N GLY A 107 13.61 -16.59 -11.02
CA GLY A 107 13.12 -17.98 -11.08
C GLY A 107 11.60 -18.10 -11.23
N GLY A 108 10.98 -17.28 -12.08
CA GLY A 108 9.53 -17.29 -12.30
C GLY A 108 8.69 -16.69 -11.17
N ASN A 109 9.32 -16.22 -10.09
CA ASN A 109 8.65 -15.51 -9.02
C ASN A 109 8.93 -14.01 -9.12
N VAL A 110 7.91 -13.21 -8.80
CA VAL A 110 8.08 -11.79 -8.51
C VAL A 110 8.10 -11.59 -7.00
N PHE A 111 8.99 -10.74 -6.51
CA PHE A 111 9.13 -10.45 -5.09
C PHE A 111 9.47 -8.98 -4.83
N VAL A 112 9.07 -8.49 -3.66
CA VAL A 112 9.35 -7.13 -3.20
C VAL A 112 10.04 -7.24 -1.84
N PRO A 113 11.30 -6.78 -1.71
CA PRO A 113 11.96 -6.72 -0.41
C PRO A 113 11.48 -5.49 0.37
N LEU A 114 11.12 -5.72 1.64
CA LEU A 114 10.58 -4.73 2.57
C LEU A 114 11.41 -4.68 3.85
N GLN A 115 11.45 -3.52 4.48
CA GLN A 115 11.83 -3.37 5.88
C GLN A 115 10.66 -2.80 6.67
N VAL A 116 10.35 -3.45 7.78
CA VAL A 116 9.23 -3.12 8.65
C VAL A 116 9.68 -3.00 10.10
N GLN A 117 8.93 -2.24 10.88
CA GLN A 117 9.11 -2.14 12.33
C GLN A 117 7.83 -2.56 13.05
N LEU A 118 7.98 -3.10 14.25
CA LEU A 118 6.87 -3.25 15.18
C LEU A 118 6.60 -1.93 15.90
N LEU A 119 5.35 -1.68 16.27
CA LEU A 119 4.96 -0.54 17.11
C LEU A 119 5.71 -0.60 18.44
N GLY A 120 6.35 0.51 18.81
CA GLY A 120 7.18 0.59 20.02
C GLY A 120 8.55 -0.11 19.91
N GLY A 121 8.86 -0.73 18.78
CA GLY A 121 10.18 -1.30 18.49
C GLY A 121 11.06 -0.34 17.70
N ASN A 122 12.37 -0.44 17.90
CA ASN A 122 13.40 0.28 17.13
C ASN A 122 14.09 -0.60 16.07
N GLN A 123 13.85 -1.92 16.11
CA GLN A 123 14.48 -2.89 15.22
C GLN A 123 13.76 -2.96 13.87
N TRP A 124 14.53 -2.77 12.79
CA TRP A 124 14.09 -3.04 11.42
C TRP A 124 14.18 -4.53 11.10
N LEU A 125 13.07 -5.10 10.65
CA LEU A 125 12.95 -6.50 10.26
C LEU A 125 12.79 -6.60 8.75
N ARG A 126 13.62 -7.45 8.12
CA ARG A 126 13.58 -7.69 6.67
C ARG A 126 12.49 -8.70 6.36
N VAL A 127 11.60 -8.33 5.45
CA VAL A 127 10.51 -9.17 4.97
C VAL A 127 10.57 -9.22 3.45
N LYS A 128 10.32 -10.39 2.86
CA LYS A 128 10.26 -10.56 1.42
C LYS A 128 8.90 -11.15 1.07
N ILE A 129 8.08 -10.38 0.37
CA ILE A 129 6.81 -10.88 -0.16
C ILE A 129 7.05 -11.40 -1.58
N SER A 130 6.40 -12.50 -1.94
CA SER A 130 6.61 -13.15 -3.24
C SER A 130 5.36 -13.81 -3.79
N CYS A 131 5.21 -13.78 -5.11
CA CYS A 131 4.16 -14.47 -5.85
C CYS A 131 4.75 -15.26 -7.02
N PRO A 132 4.28 -16.50 -7.26
CA PRO A 132 4.59 -17.22 -8.49
C PRO A 132 3.86 -16.57 -9.67
N LEU A 133 4.56 -16.42 -10.80
CA LEU A 133 3.98 -15.89 -12.04
C LEU A 133 3.73 -17.01 -13.06
N THR A 134 2.57 -16.97 -13.68
CA THR A 134 2.26 -17.77 -14.86
C THR A 134 3.09 -17.29 -16.06
N GLN A 135 3.20 -18.13 -17.10
CA GLN A 135 3.86 -17.73 -18.35
C GLN A 135 3.23 -16.47 -18.97
N ARG A 136 1.90 -16.43 -19.07
CA ARG A 136 1.15 -15.27 -19.60
C ARG A 136 1.46 -13.97 -18.85
N GLN A 137 1.55 -14.03 -17.52
CA GLN A 137 1.90 -12.87 -16.71
C GLN A 137 3.34 -12.41 -16.95
N ARG A 138 4.28 -13.35 -17.09
CA ARG A 138 5.69 -13.03 -17.38
C ARG A 138 5.84 -12.31 -18.71
N GLU A 139 5.20 -12.80 -19.77
CA GLU A 139 5.20 -12.17 -21.10
C GLU A 139 4.63 -10.74 -21.03
N ARG A 140 3.49 -10.55 -20.35
CA ARG A 140 2.89 -9.22 -20.21
C ARG A 140 3.78 -8.23 -19.46
N ILE A 141 4.45 -8.64 -18.38
CA ILE A 141 5.38 -7.77 -17.63
C ILE A 141 6.60 -7.41 -18.48
N GLN A 142 7.10 -8.34 -19.29
CA GLN A 142 8.27 -8.12 -20.15
C GLN A 142 7.97 -7.21 -21.35
N HIS A 143 6.72 -7.13 -21.80
CA HIS A 143 6.30 -6.33 -22.95
C HIS A 143 5.89 -4.90 -22.59
N LEU A 144 5.82 -4.52 -21.30
CA LEU A 144 5.64 -3.12 -20.94
C LEU A 144 6.97 -2.36 -21.12
N PRO A 145 6.99 -1.26 -21.90
CA PRO A 145 8.19 -0.47 -22.08
C PRO A 145 8.56 0.17 -20.73
N THR A 146 9.75 -0.19 -20.26
CA THR A 146 10.45 0.39 -19.11
C THR A 146 9.71 0.26 -17.78
N ARG A 147 10.24 -0.61 -16.90
CA ARG A 147 9.94 -0.65 -15.46
C ARG A 147 9.86 0.78 -14.94
N ARG A 148 8.65 1.27 -14.63
CA ARG A 148 8.40 2.68 -14.28
C ARG A 148 9.39 3.05 -13.18
N LEU A 149 10.36 3.91 -13.47
CA LEU A 149 11.31 4.35 -12.46
C LEU A 149 10.54 5.21 -11.44
N PRO A 150 10.83 5.15 -10.13
CA PRO A 150 10.22 6.06 -9.19
C PRO A 150 10.70 7.47 -9.53
N THR A 151 9.90 8.24 -10.24
CA THR A 151 10.03 9.70 -10.25
C THR A 151 9.55 10.24 -8.91
N LEU A 152 9.91 11.45 -8.50
CA LEU A 152 9.35 12.01 -7.27
C LEU A 152 7.88 12.43 -7.47
N PRO A 153 7.02 12.41 -6.44
CA PRO A 153 5.71 13.05 -6.51
C PRO A 153 5.85 14.52 -6.92
N GLY A 154 5.09 14.94 -7.93
CA GLY A 154 5.21 16.27 -8.53
C GLY A 154 6.44 16.49 -9.44
N SER A 155 7.20 15.45 -9.77
CA SER A 155 8.29 15.51 -10.75
C SER A 155 7.76 15.51 -12.19
N CYS A 156 8.43 16.25 -13.06
CA CYS A 156 8.22 16.21 -14.51
C CYS A 156 8.82 14.93 -15.08
N ALA A 157 8.13 13.82 -14.83
CA ALA A 157 8.49 12.53 -15.40
C ALA A 157 8.12 12.50 -16.88
N PRO A 158 9.05 12.14 -17.77
CA PRO A 158 8.69 11.78 -19.12
C PRO A 158 7.93 10.45 -19.07
N GLU A 159 6.74 10.44 -19.66
CA GLU A 159 5.99 9.25 -20.08
C GLU A 159 5.20 8.50 -18.99
N GLY A 160 4.04 9.05 -18.66
CA GLY A 160 2.83 8.25 -18.40
C GLY A 160 1.92 8.29 -19.64
N PRO A 161 1.15 7.24 -19.95
CA PRO A 161 0.32 7.15 -21.16
C PRO A 161 -0.85 8.15 -21.22
N LEU A 162 -1.05 8.94 -20.16
CA LEU A 162 -2.17 9.86 -20.00
C LEU A 162 -1.66 11.20 -19.46
N GLN A 163 -1.11 12.03 -20.34
CA GLN A 163 -0.79 13.42 -20.03
C GLN A 163 -1.99 14.30 -20.39
N LEU A 164 -2.31 15.25 -19.52
CA LEU A 164 -3.30 16.28 -19.78
C LEU A 164 -2.58 17.58 -20.16
N ASP A 165 -3.02 18.19 -21.25
CA ASP A 165 -2.53 19.51 -21.68
C ASP A 165 -2.75 20.53 -20.56
N CYS A 166 -1.70 21.30 -20.24
CA CYS A 166 -1.74 22.41 -19.30
C CYS A 166 -1.51 23.72 -20.04
N GLY A 167 -2.41 24.69 -19.87
CA GLY A 167 -2.36 25.95 -20.60
C GLY A 167 -2.76 25.81 -22.09
N GLN A 168 -2.48 26.84 -22.87
CA GLN A 168 -2.82 26.88 -24.29
C GLN A 168 -1.77 26.14 -25.14
N ARG A 169 -2.17 25.67 -26.33
CA ARG A 169 -1.24 25.09 -27.31
C ARG A 169 -0.20 26.13 -27.72
N GLY A 170 1.07 25.72 -27.77
CA GLY A 170 2.18 26.61 -28.13
C GLY A 170 2.63 27.56 -27.02
N ILE A 171 2.21 27.34 -25.77
CA ILE A 171 2.70 28.08 -24.61
C ILE A 171 4.24 28.00 -24.50
N SER A 172 4.87 29.11 -24.12
CA SER A 172 6.32 29.13 -23.90
C SER A 172 6.71 28.28 -22.69
N ARG A 173 7.97 27.85 -22.65
CA ARG A 173 8.52 27.09 -21.51
C ARG A 173 8.27 27.82 -20.18
N ASP A 174 8.58 29.11 -20.14
CA ASP A 174 8.48 29.90 -18.90
C ASP A 174 7.02 30.07 -18.47
N ALA A 175 6.12 30.35 -19.41
CA ALA A 175 4.69 30.44 -19.11
C ALA A 175 4.11 29.10 -18.64
N CYS A 176 4.56 27.97 -19.20
CA CYS A 176 4.18 26.64 -18.72
C CYS A 176 4.61 26.40 -17.26
N HIS A 177 5.84 26.79 -16.91
CA HIS A 177 6.36 26.63 -15.56
C HIS A 177 5.68 27.57 -14.55
N GLN A 178 5.28 28.77 -14.97
CA GLN A 178 4.50 29.69 -14.14
C GLN A 178 3.11 29.13 -13.76
N LEU A 179 2.54 28.25 -14.57
CA LEU A 179 1.31 27.50 -14.23
C LEU A 179 1.57 26.34 -13.25
N GLY A 180 2.82 26.08 -12.88
CA GLY A 180 3.24 24.94 -12.07
C GLY A 180 3.34 23.63 -12.86
N CYS A 181 3.26 23.69 -14.19
CA CYS A 181 3.23 22.56 -15.10
C CYS A 181 4.61 22.17 -15.65
N CYS A 182 4.64 21.08 -16.41
CA CYS A 182 5.85 20.51 -16.98
C CYS A 182 5.91 20.78 -18.48
N TYR A 183 7.04 21.31 -18.94
CA TYR A 183 7.29 21.57 -20.36
C TYR A 183 8.16 20.46 -20.95
N ASP A 184 7.67 19.75 -21.95
CA ASP A 184 8.44 18.80 -22.75
C ASP A 184 9.02 19.52 -23.97
N ALA A 185 10.32 19.79 -23.94
CA ALA A 185 11.00 20.49 -25.03
C ALA A 185 11.13 19.65 -26.31
N ARG A 186 10.99 18.33 -26.24
CA ARG A 186 11.05 17.44 -27.42
C ARG A 186 9.73 17.48 -28.17
N LYS A 187 8.61 17.49 -27.43
CA LYS A 187 7.25 17.51 -28.00
C LYS A 187 6.70 18.93 -28.14
N LEU A 188 7.36 19.93 -27.56
CA LEU A 188 6.90 21.32 -27.45
C LEU A 188 5.52 21.42 -26.77
N THR A 189 5.28 20.57 -25.77
CA THR A 189 4.00 20.49 -25.05
C THR A 189 4.14 20.89 -23.58
N CYS A 190 3.09 21.51 -23.05
CA CYS A 190 2.95 21.78 -21.63
C CYS A 190 1.89 20.84 -21.04
N HIS A 191 2.22 20.14 -19.97
CA HIS A 191 1.33 19.13 -19.38
C HIS A 191 1.29 19.24 -17.85
N TYR A 192 0.16 18.84 -17.27
CA TYR A 192 -0.01 18.81 -15.82
C TYR A 192 0.92 17.79 -15.15
N LYS A 193 1.38 18.14 -13.94
CA LYS A 193 1.98 17.17 -13.02
C LYS A 193 0.89 16.27 -12.48
N LEU A 194 1.11 14.97 -12.56
CA LEU A 194 0.20 14.00 -11.98
C LEU A 194 0.49 13.80 -10.48
N ASN A 195 -0.57 13.52 -9.73
CA ASN A 195 -0.59 13.40 -8.26
C ASN A 195 -0.08 14.68 -7.56
N ALA A 196 -0.40 15.84 -8.12
CA ALA A 196 0.02 17.15 -7.62
C ALA A 196 -1.08 18.20 -7.81
N CYS A 197 -1.01 19.27 -7.03
CA CYS A 197 -1.79 20.47 -7.25
C CYS A 197 -1.06 21.39 -8.23
N SER A 198 -1.78 21.94 -9.18
CA SER A 198 -1.30 23.00 -10.07
C SER A 198 -1.62 24.38 -9.50
N LEU A 199 -0.87 25.39 -9.94
CA LEU A 199 -1.06 26.77 -9.48
C LEU A 199 -2.32 27.42 -10.07
N ASP A 200 -2.86 26.85 -11.14
CA ASP A 200 -4.12 27.26 -11.76
C ASP A 200 -5.37 26.69 -11.03
N GLY A 201 -5.19 26.10 -9.84
CA GLY A 201 -6.30 25.70 -8.98
C GLY A 201 -6.90 24.33 -9.27
N HIS A 202 -6.13 23.40 -9.83
CA HIS A 202 -6.57 22.01 -10.05
C HIS A 202 -5.72 21.02 -9.25
N VAL A 203 -6.33 19.90 -8.88
CA VAL A 203 -5.62 18.68 -8.47
C VAL A 203 -5.74 17.67 -9.61
N VAL A 204 -4.59 17.17 -10.07
CA VAL A 204 -4.54 16.16 -11.13
C VAL A 204 -3.96 14.89 -10.56
N PHE A 205 -4.69 13.78 -10.66
CA PHE A 205 -4.28 12.49 -10.09
C PHE A 205 -4.72 11.32 -10.95
N SER A 206 -4.00 10.20 -10.83
CA SER A 206 -4.27 8.97 -11.58
C SER A 206 -4.80 7.88 -10.67
N VAL A 207 -5.81 7.15 -11.11
CA VAL A 207 -6.32 5.93 -10.48
C VAL A 207 -5.92 4.74 -11.35
N ASP A 208 -5.13 3.82 -10.79
CA ASP A 208 -4.71 2.59 -11.47
C ASP A 208 -5.66 1.43 -11.13
N SER A 209 -6.24 0.83 -12.16
CA SER A 209 -7.15 -0.33 -12.02
C SER A 209 -6.46 -1.53 -11.35
N ALA A 210 -5.14 -1.67 -11.54
CA ALA A 210 -4.36 -2.75 -10.96
C ALA A 210 -4.15 -2.58 -9.45
N LEU A 211 -4.51 -1.45 -8.84
CA LEU A 211 -4.42 -1.19 -7.39
C LEU A 211 -5.77 -1.23 -6.66
N ALA A 212 -6.89 -1.40 -7.37
CA ALA A 212 -8.22 -1.48 -6.79
C ALA A 212 -8.61 -2.91 -6.39
N ASP A 213 -9.20 -3.11 -5.22
CA ASP A 213 -9.49 -4.45 -4.65
C ASP A 213 -10.28 -5.37 -5.60
N ARG A 214 -11.13 -4.79 -6.47
CA ARG A 214 -11.81 -5.47 -7.58
C ARG A 214 -11.33 -4.89 -8.91
N ARG A 215 -11.48 -5.65 -10.00
CA ARG A 215 -11.29 -5.10 -11.35
C ARG A 215 -12.26 -3.94 -11.53
N LEU A 216 -11.71 -2.74 -11.67
CA LEU A 216 -12.45 -1.53 -11.99
C LEU A 216 -12.29 -1.26 -13.47
N ASP A 217 -13.38 -0.83 -14.11
CA ASP A 217 -13.32 -0.19 -15.41
C ASP A 217 -12.93 1.28 -15.19
N PRO A 218 -11.74 1.74 -15.62
CA PRO A 218 -11.33 3.12 -15.46
C PRO A 218 -12.29 4.13 -16.09
N SER A 219 -12.96 3.75 -17.19
CA SER A 219 -13.88 4.63 -17.91
C SER A 219 -15.22 4.82 -17.20
N GLY A 220 -15.59 3.90 -16.31
CA GLY A 220 -16.82 3.97 -15.52
C GLY A 220 -16.66 4.65 -14.16
N LEU A 221 -15.47 5.18 -13.82
CA LEU A 221 -15.24 5.82 -12.53
C LEU A 221 -15.97 7.16 -12.45
N VAL A 222 -16.68 7.39 -11.35
CA VAL A 222 -17.37 8.65 -11.04
C VAL A 222 -17.20 8.99 -9.57
N VAL A 223 -17.17 10.28 -9.25
CA VAL A 223 -17.24 10.71 -7.84
C VAL A 223 -18.66 10.48 -7.32
N ASN A 224 -18.77 9.82 -6.17
CA ASN A 224 -20.06 9.42 -5.61
C ASN A 224 -21.02 10.62 -5.47
N GLY A 225 -22.22 10.51 -6.02
CA GLY A 225 -23.25 11.56 -6.00
C GLY A 225 -23.00 12.72 -6.97
N LEU A 226 -21.91 12.71 -7.75
CA LEU A 226 -21.54 13.77 -8.68
C LEU A 226 -21.19 13.17 -10.06
N SER A 227 -22.21 12.91 -10.87
CA SER A 227 -22.08 12.31 -12.21
C SER A 227 -21.27 13.18 -13.20
N GLN A 228 -21.16 14.48 -12.94
CA GLN A 228 -20.34 15.41 -13.72
C GLN A 228 -18.84 15.25 -13.47
N CYS A 229 -18.44 14.57 -12.39
CA CYS A 229 -17.05 14.39 -11.99
C CYS A 229 -16.51 13.06 -12.53
N THR A 230 -16.17 13.08 -13.82
CA THR A 230 -15.65 11.95 -14.60
C THR A 230 -14.14 12.10 -14.88
N PRO A 231 -13.45 11.02 -15.25
CA PRO A 231 -12.07 11.08 -15.69
C PRO A 231 -11.90 12.02 -16.89
N ALA A 232 -10.87 12.85 -16.86
CA ALA A 232 -10.49 13.70 -17.99
C ALA A 232 -9.81 12.90 -19.12
N ALA A 233 -9.18 11.77 -18.79
CA ALA A 233 -8.60 10.85 -19.76
C ALA A 233 -8.55 9.43 -19.20
N THR A 234 -8.69 8.42 -20.08
CA THR A 234 -8.74 7.00 -19.67
C THR A 234 -7.96 6.10 -20.61
N THR A 235 -7.44 5.00 -20.05
CA THR A 235 -6.87 3.84 -20.74
C THR A 235 -7.50 2.59 -20.12
N PRO A 236 -7.30 1.39 -20.70
CA PRO A 236 -7.77 0.15 -20.09
C PRO A 236 -7.25 -0.09 -18.67
N ASP A 237 -6.11 0.51 -18.31
CA ASP A 237 -5.42 0.24 -17.05
C ASP A 237 -5.49 1.40 -16.04
N ALA A 238 -5.76 2.63 -16.49
CA ALA A 238 -5.77 3.81 -15.62
C ALA A 238 -6.74 4.91 -16.07
N ALA A 239 -7.22 5.69 -15.11
CA ALA A 239 -8.00 6.91 -15.32
C ALA A 239 -7.25 8.11 -14.72
N VAL A 240 -7.26 9.25 -15.41
CA VAL A 240 -6.72 10.52 -14.90
C VAL A 240 -7.86 11.48 -14.65
N PHE A 241 -7.92 12.01 -13.43
CA PHE A 241 -8.83 13.05 -13.01
C PHE A 241 -8.12 14.39 -12.99
N LYS A 242 -8.82 15.43 -13.43
CA LYS A 242 -8.47 16.83 -13.23
C LYS A 242 -9.67 17.47 -12.53
N ILE A 243 -9.52 17.75 -11.25
CA ILE A 243 -10.60 18.29 -10.41
C ILE A 243 -10.19 19.68 -9.94
N GLY A 244 -11.03 20.68 -10.12
CA GLY A 244 -10.82 22.01 -9.54
C GLY A 244 -10.85 21.95 -8.00
N LEU A 245 -10.05 22.77 -7.32
CA LEU A 245 -9.97 22.77 -5.85
C LEU A 245 -11.28 23.15 -5.15
N THR A 246 -12.26 23.67 -5.90
CA THR A 246 -13.62 24.01 -5.48
C THR A 246 -14.68 23.07 -6.05
N ASP A 247 -14.29 22.13 -6.91
CA ASP A 247 -15.20 21.30 -7.69
C ASP A 247 -15.25 19.88 -7.12
N CYS A 248 -16.26 19.11 -7.51
CA CYS A 248 -16.37 17.69 -7.18
C CYS A 248 -16.28 17.37 -5.67
N GLY A 249 -16.69 18.30 -4.81
CA GLY A 249 -16.61 18.17 -3.36
C GLY A 249 -15.19 18.30 -2.78
N ALA A 250 -14.20 18.67 -3.60
CA ALA A 250 -12.86 19.02 -3.12
C ALA A 250 -12.93 20.22 -2.16
N LYS A 251 -12.08 20.18 -1.13
CA LYS A 251 -11.95 21.27 -0.16
C LYS A 251 -10.48 21.52 0.11
N MET A 252 -10.07 22.76 0.03
CA MET A 252 -8.77 23.17 0.55
C MET A 252 -8.82 23.10 2.07
N LYS A 253 -7.97 22.25 2.66
CA LYS A 253 -7.70 22.34 4.09
C LYS A 253 -6.71 23.49 4.28
N ALA A 254 -7.17 24.58 4.90
CA ALA A 254 -6.26 25.62 5.33
C ALA A 254 -5.20 24.99 6.24
N MET A 255 -3.96 25.00 5.80
CA MET A 255 -2.83 24.72 6.67
C MET A 255 -2.71 25.97 7.54
N LEU A 256 -3.31 25.90 8.74
CA LEU A 256 -2.92 26.81 9.81
C LEU A 256 -1.42 26.59 9.96
N LEU A 257 -0.63 27.57 9.51
CA LEU A 257 0.78 27.66 9.87
C LEU A 257 0.80 27.52 11.38
N ALA A 258 1.43 26.45 11.86
CA ALA A 258 1.83 26.38 13.25
C ALA A 258 2.63 27.67 13.47
N LYS A 259 2.06 28.59 14.25
CA LYS A 259 2.79 29.73 14.80
C LYS A 259 4.09 29.16 15.35
N GLU A 260 5.19 29.60 14.77
CA GLU A 260 6.53 29.40 15.30
C GLU A 260 6.53 29.83 16.78
N PHE A 261 7.12 28.99 17.63
CA PHE A 261 7.60 29.39 18.94
C PHE A 261 8.95 30.10 18.77
#